data_AF-A0A830FB60-F1
#
_entry.id   AF-A0A830FB60-F1
#
_cell.length_a   1.000
_cell.length_b   1.000
_cell.length_c   1.000
_cell.angle_alpha   90.00
_cell.angle_beta   90.00
_cell.angle_gamma   90.00
#
_symmetry.space_group_name_H-M   'P 1'
#
loop_
_entity.id
_entity.type
_entity.pdbx_description
1 polymer ?
#
loop_
_entity_poly.entity_id
_entity_poly.type
_entity_poly.pdbx_seq_one_letter_code
_entity_poly.pdbx_strand_id
1 'polypeptide(L)'
;MNAVELAFAALFALETLVLVVATAAIAGVLVREGWAVVYARGVRLLLATLVFLAAGAVLDAAVRAGVLGLAAKYAAYVSFTVASATVFGASWCFARDFIVFGEREPPVVDVDEEDIGGFEDA
;
A
#
# COMPACT_ATOMS: atom_id res chain seq x y z
N MET A 1 -11.15 9.69 31.58
CA MET A 1 -10.47 10.08 30.34
C MET A 1 -10.37 11.59 30.32
N ASN A 2 -9.16 12.14 30.27
CA ASN A 2 -8.96 13.59 30.19
C ASN A 2 -9.08 14.09 28.73
N ALA A 3 -9.12 15.40 28.51
CA ALA A 3 -9.30 15.98 27.17
C ALA A 3 -8.18 15.60 26.18
N VAL A 4 -6.95 15.42 26.68
CA VAL A 4 -5.78 15.04 25.89
C VAL A 4 -5.91 13.58 25.40
N GLU A 5 -6.29 12.66 26.30
CA GLU A 5 -6.55 11.26 25.96
C GLU A 5 -7.68 11.10 24.93
N LEU A 6 -8.74 11.89 25.08
CA LEU A 6 -9.84 11.92 24.11
C LEU A 6 -9.35 12.38 22.73
N ALA A 7 -8.54 13.45 22.67
CA ALA A 7 -8.01 13.96 21.42
C ALA A 7 -7.10 12.92 20.72
N PHE A 8 -6.24 12.24 21.47
CA PHE A 8 -5.40 11.16 20.93
C PHE A 8 -6.24 9.98 20.42
N ALA A 9 -7.27 9.56 21.16
CA ALA A 9 -8.15 8.48 20.73
C ALA A 9 -8.92 8.85 19.45
N ALA A 10 -9.42 10.09 19.36
CA ALA A 10 -10.12 10.59 18.18
C ALA A 10 -9.19 10.68 16.96
N LEU A 11 -7.98 11.19 17.14
CA LEU A 11 -6.97 11.27 16.08
C LEU A 11 -6.61 9.87 15.57
N PHE A 12 -6.34 8.92 16.46
CA PHE A 12 -6.02 7.55 16.08
C PHE A 12 -7.18 6.87 15.34
N ALA A 13 -8.42 7.10 15.77
CA ALA A 13 -9.61 6.59 15.08
C ALA A 13 -9.75 7.19 13.67
N LEU A 14 -9.49 8.50 13.53
CA LEU A 14 -9.50 9.19 12.24
C LEU A 14 -8.41 8.65 11.30
N GLU A 15 -7.17 8.51 11.79
CA GLU A 15 -6.05 7.94 11.03
C GLU A 15 -6.37 6.52 10.56
N THR A 16 -6.93 5.69 11.44
CA THR A 16 -7.36 4.32 11.09
C THR A 16 -8.45 4.32 10.02
N LEU A 17 -9.43 5.20 10.14
CA LEU A 17 -10.50 5.34 9.14
C LEU A 17 -9.94 5.77 7.79
N VAL A 18 -9.09 6.80 7.77
CA VAL A 18 -8.42 7.28 6.54
C VAL A 18 -7.61 6.16 5.90
N LEU A 19 -6.86 5.39 6.69
CA LEU A 19 -6.10 4.25 6.21
C LEU A 19 -6.99 3.18 5.56
N VAL A 20 -8.10 2.82 6.20
CA VAL A 20 -9.06 1.83 5.65
C VAL A 20 -9.68 2.33 4.35
N VAL A 21 -10.10 3.60 4.29
CA VAL A 21 -10.69 4.20 3.10
C VAL A 21 -9.67 4.26 1.96
N ALA A 22 -8.45 4.72 2.23
CA ALA A 22 -7.38 4.77 1.24
C ALA A 22 -7.04 3.37 0.71
N THR A 23 -6.97 2.38 1.59
CA THR A 23 -6.73 0.97 1.23
C THR A 23 -7.83 0.45 0.29
N ALA A 24 -9.10 0.70 0.64
CA ALA A 24 -10.24 0.29 -0.17
C ALA A 24 -10.28 1.00 -1.53
N ALA A 25 -9.95 2.30 -1.58
CA ALA A 25 -9.88 3.06 -2.82
C ALA A 25 -8.81 2.49 -3.76
N ILE A 26 -7.59 2.24 -3.26
CA ILE A 26 -6.50 1.64 -4.03
C ILE A 26 -6.87 0.23 -4.50
N ALA A 27 -7.46 -0.59 -3.63
CA ALA A 27 -7.94 -1.92 -4.00
C ALA A 27 -8.99 -1.83 -5.13
N GLY A 28 -9.93 -0.88 -5.02
CA GLY A 28 -10.97 -0.66 -6.01
C GLY A 28 -10.42 -0.28 -7.38
N VAL A 29 -9.44 0.63 -7.43
CA VAL A 29 -8.75 0.99 -8.67
C VAL A 29 -8.02 -0.22 -9.25
N LEU A 30 -7.29 -0.97 -8.43
CA LEU A 30 -6.54 -2.13 -8.90
C LEU A 30 -7.44 -3.26 -9.45
N VAL A 31 -8.64 -3.43 -8.89
CA VAL A 31 -9.64 -4.39 -9.39
C VAL A 31 -10.23 -3.92 -10.73
N ARG A 32 -10.48 -2.62 -10.90
CA ARG A 32 -11.10 -2.06 -12.10
C ARG A 32 -10.12 -1.89 -13.27
N GLU A 33 -8.90 -1.47 -12.97
CA GLU A 33 -7.91 -1.00 -13.95
C GLU A 33 -6.56 -1.72 -13.78
N GLY A 34 -6.55 -2.92 -13.19
CA GLY A 34 -5.32 -3.67 -12.91
C GLY A 34 -4.47 -4.01 -14.14
N TRP A 35 -5.06 -3.93 -15.34
CA TRP A 35 -4.38 -4.11 -16.62
C TRP A 35 -3.50 -2.91 -17.02
N ALA A 36 -3.80 -1.70 -16.52
CA ALA A 36 -3.06 -0.47 -16.80
C ALA A 36 -1.88 -0.24 -15.84
N VAL A 37 -1.64 -1.16 -14.90
CA VAL A 37 -0.62 -0.98 -13.86
C VAL A 37 0.74 -1.46 -14.32
N VAL A 38 1.63 -0.51 -14.60
CA VAL A 38 3.03 -0.73 -15.05
C VAL A 38 3.81 -1.66 -14.11
N TYR A 39 3.58 -1.57 -12.79
CA TYR A 39 4.28 -2.36 -11.77
C TYR A 39 3.33 -3.28 -10.97
N ALA A 40 2.59 -4.13 -11.67
CA ALA A 40 1.53 -4.95 -11.07
C ALA A 40 1.99 -5.75 -9.83
N ARG A 41 3.22 -6.29 -9.82
CA ARG A 41 3.74 -7.06 -8.67
C ARG A 41 4.05 -6.17 -7.46
N GLY A 42 4.76 -5.06 -7.67
CA GLY A 42 5.09 -4.11 -6.61
C GLY A 42 3.83 -3.48 -6.00
N VAL A 43 2.87 -3.11 -6.85
CA VAL A 43 1.58 -2.54 -6.43
C VAL A 43 0.73 -3.55 -5.65
N ARG A 44 0.74 -4.84 -6.02
CA ARG A 44 0.06 -5.88 -5.22
C ARG A 44 0.66 -6.06 -3.83
N LEU A 45 2.00 -6.01 -3.71
CA LEU A 45 2.67 -6.09 -2.41
C LEU A 45 2.42 -4.83 -1.56
N LEU A 46 2.36 -3.66 -2.21
CA LEU A 46 1.96 -2.42 -1.55
C LEU A 46 0.52 -2.49 -1.04
N LEU A 47 -0.40 -2.99 -1.86
CA LEU A 47 -1.79 -3.18 -1.45
C LEU A 47 -1.89 -4.18 -0.29
N ALA A 48 -1.17 -5.31 -0.36
CA ALA A 48 -1.10 -6.27 0.75
C ALA A 48 -0.60 -5.60 2.03
N THR A 49 0.44 -4.77 1.94
CA THR A 49 0.95 -3.96 3.06
C THR A 49 -0.15 -3.11 3.68
N LEU A 50 -0.88 -2.37 2.86
CA LEU A 50 -1.97 -1.50 3.32
C LEU A 50 -3.09 -2.30 3.99
N VAL A 51 -3.46 -3.46 3.44
CA VAL A 51 -4.47 -4.35 4.04
C VAL A 51 -4.03 -4.84 5.41
N PHE A 52 -2.80 -5.35 5.54
CA PHE A 52 -2.29 -5.81 6.83
C PHE A 52 -2.11 -4.67 7.84
N LEU A 53 -1.72 -3.48 7.38
CA LEU A 53 -1.61 -2.30 8.22
C LEU A 53 -2.99 -1.85 8.73
N ALA A 54 -3.98 -1.79 7.84
CA ALA A 54 -5.36 -1.43 8.18
C ALA A 54 -5.98 -2.45 9.15
N ALA A 55 -5.80 -3.75 8.89
CA ALA A 55 -6.27 -4.81 9.78
C ALA A 55 -5.61 -4.71 11.16
N GLY A 56 -4.29 -4.49 11.22
CA GLY A 56 -3.56 -4.31 12.47
C GLY A 56 -4.04 -3.09 13.25
N ALA A 57 -4.24 -1.95 12.57
CA ALA A 57 -4.72 -0.71 13.18
C ALA A 57 -6.14 -0.85 13.74
N VAL A 58 -7.05 -1.50 13.01
CA VAL A 58 -8.42 -1.78 13.48
C VAL A 58 -8.42 -2.71 14.69
N LEU A 59 -7.60 -3.76 14.68
CA LEU A 59 -7.46 -4.67 15.82
C LEU A 59 -6.90 -3.94 17.05
N ASP A 60 -5.86 -3.11 16.88
CA ASP A 60 -5.29 -2.32 17.98
C ASP A 60 -6.31 -1.31 18.53
N ALA A 61 -7.08 -0.64 17.66
CA ALA A 61 -8.17 0.26 18.07
C ALA A 61 -9.24 -0.48 18.90
N ALA A 62 -9.66 -1.67 18.46
CA ALA A 62 -10.66 -2.46 19.15
C ALA A 62 -10.16 -2.99 20.50
N VAL A 63 -8.87 -3.32 20.63
CA VAL A 63 -8.24 -3.68 21.90
C VAL A 63 -8.19 -2.47 22.85
N ARG A 64 -7.79 -1.29 22.36
CA ARG A 64 -7.76 -0.05 23.17
C ARG A 64 -9.14 0.37 23.65
N ALA A 65 -10.17 0.13 22.84
CA ALA A 65 -11.57 0.38 23.20
C ALA A 65 -12.15 -0.67 24.18
N GLY A 66 -11.38 -1.72 24.53
CA GLY A 66 -11.84 -2.81 25.40
C GLY A 66 -12.85 -3.76 24.74
N VAL A 67 -13.00 -3.68 23.41
CA VAL A 67 -13.93 -4.53 22.65
C VAL A 67 -13.33 -5.93 22.42
N LEU A 68 -12.01 -6.01 22.24
CA LEU A 68 -11.29 -7.25 22.00
C LEU A 68 -10.24 -7.54 23.07
N GLY A 69 -9.95 -8.83 23.28
CA GLY A 69 -9.00 -9.31 24.27
C GLY A 69 -7.55 -9.45 23.76
N LEU A 70 -6.71 -10.06 24.60
CA LEU A 70 -5.27 -10.24 24.39
C LEU A 70 -4.91 -10.92 23.05
N ALA A 71 -5.73 -11.87 22.59
CA ALA A 71 -5.50 -12.56 21.32
C ALA A 71 -5.53 -11.60 20.11
N ALA A 72 -6.44 -10.62 20.11
CA ALA A 72 -6.52 -9.61 19.06
C ALA A 72 -5.31 -8.67 19.07
N LYS A 73 -4.73 -8.41 20.25
CA LYS A 73 -3.49 -7.64 20.38
C LYS A 73 -2.32 -8.33 19.71
N TYR A 74 -2.16 -9.64 19.91
CA TYR A 74 -1.13 -10.41 19.20
C TYR A 74 -1.41 -10.50 17.70
N ALA A 75 -2.67 -10.66 17.30
CA ALA A 75 -3.04 -10.62 15.89
C ALA A 75 -2.69 -9.27 15.24
N ALA A 76 -2.87 -8.15 15.94
CA ALA A 76 -2.44 -6.83 15.47
C ALA A 76 -0.91 -6.79 15.24
N TYR A 77 -0.12 -7.30 16.18
CA TYR A 77 1.35 -7.35 16.05
C TYR A 77 1.82 -8.24 14.90
N VAL A 78 1.18 -9.40 14.71
CA VAL A 78 1.44 -10.26 13.55
C VAL A 78 1.10 -9.50 12.26
N SER A 79 -0.05 -8.82 12.21
CA SER A 79 -0.47 -8.04 11.06
C SER A 79 0.54 -6.94 10.72
N PHE A 80 1.01 -6.18 11.71
CA PHE A 80 2.06 -5.17 11.51
C PHE A 80 3.38 -5.78 11.03
N THR A 81 3.75 -6.95 11.55
CA THR A 81 4.96 -7.67 11.12
C THR A 81 4.87 -8.09 9.65
N VAL A 82 3.71 -8.64 9.24
CA VAL A 82 3.47 -9.00 7.84
C VAL A 82 3.48 -7.76 6.96
N ALA A 83 2.87 -6.66 7.40
CA ALA A 83 2.91 -5.39 6.67
C ALA A 83 4.36 -4.90 6.47
N SER A 84 5.22 -4.99 7.49
CA SER A 84 6.65 -4.65 7.36
C SER A 84 7.39 -5.56 6.38
N ALA A 85 7.09 -6.86 6.36
CA ALA A 85 7.69 -7.79 5.40
C ALA A 85 7.24 -7.49 3.96
N THR A 86 5.95 -7.20 3.76
CA THR A 86 5.41 -6.89 2.44
C THR A 86 5.84 -5.53 1.93
N VAL A 87 6.02 -4.52 2.79
CA VAL A 87 6.54 -3.21 2.36
C VAL A 87 7.99 -3.33 1.91
N PHE A 88 8.80 -4.09 2.65
CA PHE A 88 10.16 -4.41 2.23
C PHE A 88 10.17 -5.12 0.88
N GLY A 89 9.30 -6.13 0.70
CA GLY A 89 9.16 -6.82 -0.58
C GLY A 89 8.69 -5.91 -1.72
N ALA A 90 7.78 -4.98 -1.46
CA ALA A 90 7.33 -3.99 -2.43
C ALA A 90 8.48 -3.05 -2.83
N SER A 91 9.18 -2.47 -1.85
CA SER A 91 10.35 -1.62 -2.06
C SER A 91 11.45 -2.35 -2.83
N TRP A 92 11.69 -3.63 -2.53
CA TRP A 92 12.64 -4.46 -3.27
C TRP A 92 12.22 -4.66 -4.72
N CYS A 93 10.94 -4.92 -5.00
CA CYS A 93 10.46 -5.06 -6.38
C CYS A 93 10.65 -3.76 -7.15
N PHE A 94 10.27 -2.62 -6.56
CA PHE A 94 10.49 -1.32 -7.18
C PHE A 94 11.99 -1.05 -7.40
N ALA A 95 12.83 -1.23 -6.39
CA ALA A 95 14.27 -0.98 -6.49
C ALA A 95 14.96 -1.91 -7.50
N ARG A 96 14.61 -3.20 -7.54
CA ARG A 96 15.17 -4.16 -8.49
C ARG A 96 14.87 -3.75 -9.93
N ASP A 97 13.66 -3.27 -10.20
CA ASP A 97 13.26 -2.89 -11.55
C ASP A 97 13.99 -1.62 -12.04
N PHE A 98 14.51 -0.77 -11.14
CA PHE A 98 15.42 0.33 -11.48
C PHE A 98 16.89 -0.08 -11.65
N ILE A 99 17.29 -1.22 -11.09
CA ILE A 99 18.65 -1.74 -11.22
C ILE A 99 18.69 -2.65 -12.45
N VAL A 100 19.02 -2.07 -13.60
CA VAL A 100 19.43 -2.82 -14.79
C VAL A 100 20.75 -3.52 -14.46
N PHE A 101 20.68 -4.77 -14.02
CA PHE A 101 21.84 -5.67 -14.10
C PHE A 101 22.07 -5.90 -15.60
N GLY A 102 23.15 -5.31 -16.12
CA GLY A 102 23.46 -5.25 -17.54
C GLY A 102 23.40 -6.62 -18.25
N GLU A 103 23.16 -6.52 -19.57
CA GLU A 103 23.04 -7.57 -20.62
C GLU A 103 21.67 -7.69 -21.31
N ARG A 104 20.72 -6.78 -21.08
CA ARG A 104 19.67 -6.54 -22.08
C ARG A 104 19.99 -5.25 -22.81
N GLU A 105 20.37 -5.39 -24.09
CA GLU A 105 20.22 -4.30 -25.04
C GLU A 105 18.81 -3.72 -24.86
N PRO A 106 18.66 -2.39 -24.75
CA PRO A 106 17.33 -1.80 -24.78
C PRO A 106 16.66 -2.29 -26.07
N PRO A 107 15.36 -2.66 -26.05
CA PRO A 107 14.66 -2.91 -27.29
C PRO A 107 14.83 -1.65 -28.15
N VAL A 108 15.51 -1.79 -29.28
CA VAL A 108 15.50 -0.78 -30.33
C VAL A 108 14.04 -0.71 -30.76
N VAL A 109 13.32 0.25 -30.22
CA VAL A 109 12.06 0.69 -30.80
C VAL A 109 12.51 1.41 -32.06
N ASP A 110 12.30 0.78 -33.22
CA ASP A 110 12.30 1.51 -34.48
C ASP A 110 11.17 2.55 -34.34
N VAL A 111 11.55 3.74 -33.89
CA VAL A 111 10.69 4.90 -33.98
C VAL A 111 10.69 5.24 -35.46
N ASP A 112 9.63 4.86 -36.17
CA ASP A 112 9.33 5.52 -37.43
C ASP A 112 9.31 7.02 -37.11
N GLU A 113 10.24 7.77 -37.69
CA GLU A 113 10.43 9.22 -37.48
C GLU A 113 9.19 10.06 -37.85
N GLU A 114 8.10 9.42 -38.29
CA GLU A 114 6.84 10.05 -38.69
C GLU A 114 5.82 10.22 -37.55
N ASP A 115 6.01 9.62 -36.37
CA ASP A 115 5.04 9.74 -35.26
C ASP A 115 5.66 10.39 -34.00
N ILE A 116 6.01 11.68 -34.13
CA ILE A 116 6.24 12.58 -33.00
C ILE A 116 4.88 12.91 -32.37
N GLY A 117 4.24 11.92 -31.76
CA GLY A 117 3.03 12.05 -30.95
C GLY A 117 3.39 12.63 -29.58
N GLY A 118 3.62 13.94 -29.52
CA GLY A 118 3.83 14.68 -28.29
C GLY A 118 2.57 14.70 -27.40
N PHE A 119 2.76 14.64 -26.09
CA PHE A 119 1.73 14.85 -25.06
C PHE A 119 1.23 16.32 -25.00
N GLU A 120 1.03 16.97 -26.14
CA GLU A 120 0.66 18.38 -26.21
C GLU A 120 -0.86 18.62 -26.39
N ASP A 121 -1.66 17.58 -26.63
CA ASP A 121 -3.12 17.70 -26.80
C ASP A 121 -3.93 17.02 -25.67
N ALA A 122 -3.61 17.32 -24.41
CA ALA A 122 -4.46 17.03 -23.25
C ALA A 122 -4.76 18.27 -22.43
#